data_AF-A0A434F8K2-F1
#
_entry.id   AF-A0A434F8K2-F1
#
_cell.length_a   1.000
_cell.length_b   1.000
_cell.length_c   1.000
_cell.angle_alpha   90.00
_cell.angle_beta   90.00
_cell.angle_gamma   90.00
#
_symmetry.space_group_name_H-M   'P 1'
#
loop_
_entity.id
_entity.type
_entity.pdbx_description
1 polymer ?
#
loop_
_entity_poly.entity_id
_entity_poly.type
_entity_poly.pdbx_seq_one_letter_code
_entity_poly.pdbx_strand_id
1 'polypeptide(L)'
;MGVYSCVGVTEQSLLRYADSARDAQQLISQTLTQLSGYALLLLTSRRQATLAEGALAGARQSVVHAAEAVRALQAPEPAAHHYHHMRCAAETLMEACAAATTCRGAQDRSDKRFDTLTRALRATSDHLRATARLLPGFELIDFGQACCAAHAPRLPGQGIESNSRKSVSGFPSGIASTRRWSGSPFP
;
A
#
# COMPACT_ATOMS: atom_id res chain seq x y z
N MET A 1 -23.05 9.10 41.60
CA MET A 1 -21.68 8.58 41.39
C MET A 1 -21.76 7.47 40.37
N GLY A 2 -21.13 7.58 39.19
CA GLY A 2 -21.20 6.52 38.16
C GLY A 2 -20.54 6.83 36.80
N VAL A 3 -20.25 8.10 36.50
CA VAL A 3 -19.74 8.53 35.17
C VAL A 3 -18.25 8.26 34.94
N TYR A 4 -17.43 8.11 35.99
CA TYR A 4 -16.00 7.85 35.82
C TYR A 4 -15.69 6.39 35.42
N SER A 5 -16.61 5.45 35.64
CA SER A 5 -16.40 4.02 35.36
C SER A 5 -16.63 3.68 33.88
N CYS A 6 -17.65 4.28 33.24
CA CYS A 6 -17.96 4.01 31.82
C CYS A 6 -16.94 4.64 30.87
N VAL A 7 -16.44 5.84 31.17
CA VAL A 7 -15.40 6.51 30.36
C VAL A 7 -14.10 5.68 30.36
N GLY A 8 -13.65 5.20 31.52
CA GLY A 8 -12.44 4.37 31.61
C GLY A 8 -12.55 3.02 30.88
N VAL A 9 -13.75 2.41 30.87
CA VAL A 9 -13.99 1.17 30.13
C VAL A 9 -13.98 1.40 28.60
N THR A 10 -14.50 2.53 28.13
CA THR A 10 -14.46 2.89 26.71
C THR A 10 -13.04 3.22 26.24
N GLU A 11 -12.25 3.94 27.04
CA GLU A 11 -10.85 4.23 26.73
C GLU A 11 -10.01 2.94 26.72
N GLN A 12 -10.18 2.08 27.71
CA GLN A 12 -9.44 0.83 27.77
C GLN A 12 -9.80 -0.14 26.65
N SER A 13 -11.08 -0.20 26.23
CA SER A 13 -11.48 -1.01 25.08
C SER A 13 -10.94 -0.45 23.76
N LEU A 14 -10.89 0.88 23.61
CA LEU A 14 -10.29 1.53 22.45
C LEU A 14 -8.78 1.28 22.36
N LEU A 15 -8.05 1.34 23.48
CA LEU A 15 -6.62 1.03 23.51
C LEU A 15 -6.33 -0.43 23.16
N ARG A 16 -7.09 -1.39 23.71
CA ARG A 16 -6.97 -2.81 23.35
C ARG A 16 -7.26 -3.04 21.87
N TYR A 17 -8.31 -2.40 21.36
CA TYR A 17 -8.63 -2.45 19.94
C TYR A 17 -7.48 -1.90 19.09
N ALA A 18 -6.93 -0.73 19.44
CA ALA A 18 -5.85 -0.10 18.68
C ALA A 18 -4.59 -0.98 18.61
N ASP A 19 -4.26 -1.67 19.71
CA ASP A 19 -3.14 -2.61 19.77
C ASP A 19 -3.36 -3.81 18.83
N SER A 20 -4.49 -4.51 18.96
CA SER A 20 -4.80 -5.67 18.09
C SER A 20 -4.98 -5.28 16.62
N ALA A 21 -5.57 -4.11 16.36
CA ALA A 21 -5.76 -3.63 15.00
C ALA A 21 -4.44 -3.25 14.33
N ARG A 22 -3.42 -2.82 15.08
CA ARG A 22 -2.08 -2.54 14.55
C ARG A 22 -1.43 -3.80 14.00
N ASP A 23 -1.50 -4.90 14.74
CA ASP A 23 -0.99 -6.20 14.29
C ASP A 23 -1.70 -6.65 13.00
N ALA A 24 -3.03 -6.53 12.96
CA ALA A 24 -3.81 -6.84 11.76
C ALA A 24 -3.41 -5.93 10.58
N GLN A 25 -3.22 -4.61 10.79
CA GLN A 25 -2.83 -3.68 9.72
C GLN A 25 -1.43 -3.99 9.20
N GLN A 26 -0.51 -4.39 10.08
CA GLN A 26 0.82 -4.81 9.70
C GLN A 26 0.77 -6.05 8.79
N LEU A 27 -0.05 -7.05 9.12
CA LEU A 27 -0.27 -8.23 8.27
C LEU A 27 -0.82 -7.84 6.89
N ILE A 28 -1.83 -6.94 6.82
CA ILE A 28 -2.36 -6.45 5.54
C ILE A 28 -1.25 -5.73 4.75
N SER A 29 -0.49 -4.84 5.39
CA SER A 29 0.56 -4.04 4.74
C SER A 29 1.70 -4.90 4.18
N GLN A 30 2.13 -5.91 4.94
CA GLN A 30 3.14 -6.87 4.50
C GLN A 30 2.63 -7.69 3.31
N THR A 31 1.40 -8.18 3.39
CA THR A 31 0.79 -8.99 2.33
C THR A 31 0.55 -8.17 1.06
N LEU A 32 0.10 -6.93 1.20
CA LEU A 32 -0.04 -5.97 0.10
C LEU A 32 1.31 -5.73 -0.59
N THR A 33 2.39 -5.61 0.19
CA THR A 33 3.75 -5.44 -0.33
C THR A 33 4.19 -6.67 -1.14
N GLN A 34 3.93 -7.88 -0.63
CA GLN A 34 4.23 -9.13 -1.34
C GLN A 34 3.47 -9.25 -2.66
N LEU A 35 2.15 -8.99 -2.65
CA LEU A 35 1.33 -9.03 -3.86
C LEU A 35 1.72 -7.94 -4.87
N SER A 36 2.09 -6.76 -4.40
CA SER A 36 2.59 -5.68 -5.26
C SER A 36 3.93 -6.05 -5.91
N GLY A 37 4.84 -6.67 -5.16
CA GLY A 37 6.10 -7.19 -5.68
C GLY A 37 5.88 -8.30 -6.72
N TYR A 38 4.95 -9.22 -6.45
CA TYR A 38 4.54 -10.24 -7.42
C TYR A 38 3.95 -9.63 -8.70
N ALA A 39 3.04 -8.65 -8.56
CA ALA A 39 2.46 -7.94 -9.70
C ALA A 39 3.54 -7.25 -10.55
N LEU A 40 4.51 -6.61 -9.91
CA LEU A 40 5.65 -6.00 -10.59
C LEU A 40 6.45 -7.05 -11.37
N LEU A 41 6.77 -8.19 -10.76
CA LEU A 41 7.50 -9.28 -11.44
C LEU A 41 6.74 -9.79 -12.67
N LEU A 42 5.42 -9.97 -12.59
CA LEU A 42 4.60 -10.36 -13.74
C LEU A 42 4.64 -9.31 -14.86
N LEU A 43 4.58 -8.02 -14.49
CA LEU A 43 4.57 -6.92 -15.46
C LEU A 43 5.94 -6.67 -16.09
N THR A 44 7.04 -6.96 -15.40
CA THR A 44 8.39 -6.63 -15.87
C THR A 44 9.14 -7.81 -16.48
N SER A 45 8.90 -9.04 -16.03
CA SER A 45 9.75 -10.17 -16.38
C SER A 45 9.19 -11.05 -17.51
N ARG A 46 10.05 -11.44 -18.47
CA ARG A 46 9.68 -12.32 -19.60
C ARG A 46 9.91 -13.83 -19.33
N ARG A 47 10.59 -14.21 -18.23
CA ARG A 47 11.07 -15.60 -17.99
C ARG A 47 10.99 -16.11 -16.53
N GLN A 48 10.37 -15.39 -15.60
CA GLN A 48 10.51 -15.65 -14.16
C GLN A 48 9.33 -16.41 -13.52
N ALA A 49 8.65 -17.24 -14.31
CA ALA A 49 7.41 -17.91 -13.93
C ALA A 49 7.53 -18.77 -12.65
N THR A 50 8.64 -19.49 -12.45
CA THR A 50 8.83 -20.41 -11.33
C THR A 50 9.07 -19.73 -9.98
N LEU A 51 9.87 -18.65 -9.93
CA LEU A 51 10.06 -17.87 -8.69
C LEU A 51 8.76 -17.15 -8.28
N ALA A 52 7.96 -16.75 -9.27
CA ALA A 52 6.70 -16.08 -9.04
C ALA A 52 5.64 -17.03 -8.41
N GLU A 53 5.68 -18.33 -8.71
CA GLU A 53 4.71 -19.30 -8.18
C GLU A 53 4.85 -19.52 -6.66
N GLY A 54 6.07 -19.69 -6.16
CA GLY A 54 6.31 -19.82 -4.72
C GLY A 54 5.92 -18.55 -3.95
N ALA A 55 6.20 -17.38 -4.52
CA ALA A 55 5.82 -16.09 -3.95
C ALA A 55 4.29 -15.93 -3.85
N LEU A 56 3.54 -16.36 -4.87
CA LEU A 56 2.07 -16.28 -4.85
C LEU A 56 1.46 -17.26 -3.83
N ALA A 57 2.02 -18.46 -3.68
CA ALA A 57 1.55 -19.43 -2.69
C ALA A 57 1.69 -18.87 -1.25
N GLY A 58 2.84 -18.26 -0.93
CA GLY A 58 3.05 -17.58 0.34
C GLY A 58 2.07 -16.41 0.55
N ALA A 59 1.90 -15.57 -0.48
CA ALA A 59 0.98 -14.44 -0.42
C ALA A 59 -0.47 -14.88 -0.16
N ARG A 60 -0.94 -15.99 -0.75
CA ARG A 60 -2.28 -16.55 -0.48
C ARG A 60 -2.48 -16.87 0.99
N GLN A 61 -1.50 -17.54 1.61
CA GLN A 61 -1.58 -17.86 3.03
C GLN A 61 -1.60 -16.58 3.88
N SER A 62 -0.75 -15.61 3.56
CA SER A 62 -0.69 -14.32 4.24
C SER A 62 -2.01 -13.54 4.13
N VAL A 63 -2.69 -13.61 2.98
CA VAL A 63 -4.02 -12.99 2.80
C VAL A 63 -5.06 -13.61 3.71
N VAL A 64 -5.11 -14.94 3.81
CA VAL A 64 -6.05 -15.64 4.71
C VAL A 64 -5.80 -15.23 6.15
N HIS A 65 -4.53 -15.24 6.60
CA HIS A 65 -4.16 -14.83 7.94
C HIS A 65 -4.52 -13.36 8.23
N ALA A 66 -4.28 -12.45 7.29
CA ALA A 66 -4.65 -11.04 7.45
C ALA A 66 -6.17 -10.86 7.58
N ALA A 67 -6.95 -11.56 6.74
CA ALA A 67 -8.41 -11.51 6.79
C ALA A 67 -8.97 -12.12 8.09
N GLU A 68 -8.36 -13.19 8.61
CA GLU A 68 -8.70 -13.77 9.91
C GLU A 68 -8.38 -12.82 11.07
N ALA A 69 -7.20 -12.21 11.07
CA ALA A 69 -6.81 -11.22 12.08
C ALA A 69 -7.81 -10.06 12.14
N VAL A 70 -8.23 -9.53 10.99
CA VAL A 70 -9.27 -8.48 10.93
C VAL A 70 -10.61 -8.98 11.44
N ARG A 71 -11.04 -10.19 11.06
CA ARG A 71 -12.31 -10.77 11.54
C ARG A 71 -12.33 -10.97 13.05
N ALA A 72 -11.17 -11.23 13.67
CA ALA A 72 -11.05 -11.43 15.12
C ALA A 72 -11.12 -10.12 15.93
N LEU A 73 -10.96 -8.94 15.30
CA LEU A 73 -10.99 -7.66 15.99
C LEU A 73 -12.35 -7.41 16.65
N GLN A 74 -12.30 -6.93 17.89
CA GLN A 74 -13.47 -6.47 18.64
C GLN A 74 -13.47 -4.95 18.67
N ALA A 75 -14.13 -4.34 17.68
CA ALA A 75 -14.19 -2.89 17.56
C ALA A 75 -15.23 -2.29 18.51
N PRO A 76 -14.85 -1.42 19.45
CA PRO A 76 -15.83 -0.62 20.18
C PRO A 76 -16.49 0.40 19.24
N GLU A 77 -17.69 0.88 19.61
CA GLU A 77 -18.48 1.81 18.79
C GLU A 77 -17.68 3.02 18.25
N PRO A 78 -16.82 3.70 19.04
CA PRO A 78 -16.03 4.83 18.53
C PRO A 78 -15.03 4.46 17.43
N ALA A 79 -14.65 3.18 17.33
CA ALA A 79 -13.71 2.67 16.32
C ALA A 79 -14.41 1.97 15.14
N ALA A 80 -15.74 1.95 15.08
CA ALA A 80 -16.50 1.24 14.05
C ALA A 80 -16.10 1.68 12.62
N HIS A 81 -15.87 2.98 12.41
CA HIS A 81 -15.45 3.51 11.11
C HIS A 81 -14.03 3.08 10.72
N HIS A 82 -13.09 3.06 11.68
CA HIS A 82 -11.74 2.52 11.44
C HIS A 82 -11.80 1.03 11.10
N TYR A 83 -12.61 0.26 11.85
CA TYR A 83 -12.81 -1.17 11.63
C TYR A 83 -13.42 -1.47 10.26
N HIS A 84 -14.36 -0.65 9.79
CA HIS A 84 -14.91 -0.75 8.44
C HIS A 84 -13.81 -0.71 7.38
N HIS A 85 -12.88 0.26 7.44
CA HIS A 85 -11.78 0.32 6.49
C HIS A 85 -10.79 -0.84 6.62
N MET A 86 -10.54 -1.34 7.83
CA MET A 86 -9.74 -2.56 8.03
C MET A 86 -10.37 -3.77 7.32
N ARG A 87 -11.70 -3.93 7.40
CA ARG A 87 -12.43 -4.99 6.70
C ARG A 87 -12.35 -4.84 5.19
N CYS A 88 -12.64 -3.64 4.66
CA CYS A 88 -12.58 -3.40 3.22
C CYS A 88 -11.15 -3.54 2.68
N ALA A 89 -10.12 -3.19 3.45
CA ALA A 89 -8.73 -3.45 3.10
C ALA A 89 -8.46 -4.95 2.96
N ALA A 90 -8.91 -5.78 3.92
CA ALA A 90 -8.77 -7.23 3.84
C ALA A 90 -9.57 -7.85 2.66
N GLU A 91 -10.78 -7.36 2.41
CA GLU A 91 -11.64 -7.79 1.29
C GLU A 91 -10.98 -7.51 -0.06
N THR A 92 -10.57 -6.25 -0.30
CA THR A 92 -9.88 -5.86 -1.54
C THR A 92 -8.51 -6.55 -1.70
N LEU A 93 -7.85 -6.90 -0.60
CA LEU A 93 -6.61 -7.68 -0.63
C LEU A 93 -6.87 -9.14 -1.07
N MET A 94 -7.98 -9.75 -0.63
CA MET A 94 -8.43 -11.05 -1.14
C MET A 94 -8.73 -11.00 -2.64
N GLU A 95 -9.41 -9.94 -3.10
CA GLU A 95 -9.67 -9.70 -4.53
C GLU A 95 -8.36 -9.56 -5.32
N ALA A 96 -7.38 -8.81 -4.79
CA ALA A 96 -6.07 -8.67 -5.42
C ALA A 96 -5.36 -10.02 -5.55
N CYS A 97 -5.44 -10.88 -4.53
CA CYS A 97 -4.86 -12.22 -4.58
C CYS A 97 -5.55 -13.14 -5.60
N ALA A 98 -6.88 -13.05 -5.71
CA ALA A 98 -7.65 -13.76 -6.73
C ALA A 98 -7.26 -13.27 -8.14
N ALA A 99 -7.16 -11.96 -8.34
CA ALA A 99 -6.73 -11.37 -9.61
C ALA A 99 -5.27 -11.74 -9.96
N ALA A 100 -4.37 -11.75 -8.99
CA ALA A 100 -2.99 -12.19 -9.17
C ALA A 100 -2.93 -13.65 -9.66
N THR A 101 -3.81 -14.50 -9.14
CA THR A 101 -3.94 -15.89 -9.58
C THR A 101 -4.39 -15.98 -11.03
N THR A 102 -5.36 -15.17 -11.46
CA THR A 102 -5.86 -15.21 -12.84
C THR A 102 -4.85 -14.62 -13.82
N CYS A 103 -3.94 -13.75 -13.39
CA CYS A 103 -2.85 -13.22 -14.21
C CYS A 103 -1.79 -14.27 -14.56
N ARG A 104 -1.79 -15.46 -13.92
CA ARG A 104 -0.86 -16.54 -14.28
C ARG A 104 -0.99 -16.92 -15.75
N GLY A 105 0.13 -16.95 -16.45
CA GLY A 105 0.19 -17.30 -17.87
C GLY A 105 -0.34 -16.23 -18.83
N ALA A 106 -0.62 -15.00 -18.35
CA ALA A 106 -0.84 -13.87 -19.26
C ALA A 106 0.42 -13.65 -20.11
N GLN A 107 0.27 -13.74 -21.43
CA GLN A 107 1.36 -13.54 -22.40
C GLN A 107 1.49 -12.06 -22.80
N ASP A 108 0.39 -11.31 -22.72
CA ASP A 108 0.33 -9.89 -23.03
C ASP A 108 0.23 -9.05 -21.74
N ARG A 109 1.00 -7.96 -21.69
CA ARG A 109 1.00 -6.98 -20.61
C ARG A 109 -0.21 -6.05 -20.68
N SER A 110 -0.87 -5.93 -21.84
CA SER A 110 -2.12 -5.19 -22.01
C SER A 110 -3.36 -5.99 -21.58
N ASP A 111 -3.17 -7.15 -20.94
CA ASP A 111 -4.29 -7.98 -20.50
C ASP A 111 -5.08 -7.29 -19.39
N LYS A 112 -6.41 -7.17 -19.59
CA LYS A 112 -7.35 -6.57 -18.63
C LYS A 112 -7.30 -7.20 -17.24
N ARG A 113 -6.77 -8.43 -17.12
CA ARG A 113 -6.51 -9.08 -15.83
C ARG A 113 -5.56 -8.25 -14.94
N PHE A 114 -4.55 -7.61 -15.53
CA PHE A 114 -3.63 -6.74 -14.79
C PHE A 114 -4.30 -5.45 -14.30
N ASP A 115 -5.30 -4.93 -15.02
CA ASP A 115 -6.07 -3.78 -14.54
C ASP A 115 -6.86 -4.13 -13.29
N THR A 116 -7.49 -5.30 -13.25
CA THR A 116 -8.22 -5.78 -12.07
C THR A 116 -7.29 -5.94 -10.87
N LEU A 117 -6.12 -6.55 -11.07
CA LEU A 117 -5.11 -6.69 -10.02
C LEU A 117 -4.66 -5.31 -9.49
N THR A 118 -4.32 -4.40 -10.40
CA THR A 118 -3.81 -3.06 -10.02
C THR A 118 -4.88 -2.23 -9.32
N ARG A 119 -6.15 -2.31 -9.75
CA ARG A 119 -7.28 -1.66 -9.08
C ARG A 119 -7.48 -2.19 -7.67
N ALA A 120 -7.45 -3.50 -7.47
CA ALA A 120 -7.62 -4.11 -6.15
C ALA A 120 -6.48 -3.72 -5.20
N LEU A 121 -5.21 -3.78 -5.65
CA LEU A 121 -4.05 -3.32 -4.86
C LEU A 121 -4.16 -1.84 -4.45
N ARG A 122 -4.64 -0.98 -5.37
CA ARG A 122 -4.89 0.43 -5.09
C ARG A 122 -6.00 0.59 -4.04
N ALA A 123 -7.13 -0.10 -4.20
CA ALA A 123 -8.24 -0.04 -3.26
C ALA A 123 -7.82 -0.46 -1.85
N THR A 124 -7.03 -1.52 -1.71
CA THR A 124 -6.43 -1.91 -0.42
C THR A 124 -5.57 -0.79 0.16
N SER A 125 -4.69 -0.20 -0.65
CA SER A 125 -3.82 0.90 -0.21
C SER A 125 -4.62 2.13 0.25
N ASP A 126 -5.72 2.45 -0.44
CA ASP A 126 -6.56 3.60 -0.11
C ASP A 126 -7.35 3.38 1.19
N HIS A 127 -7.82 2.15 1.45
CA HIS A 127 -8.41 1.81 2.75
C HIS A 127 -7.40 1.90 3.89
N LEU A 128 -6.18 1.39 3.70
CA LEU A 128 -5.11 1.55 4.71
C LEU A 128 -4.74 3.03 4.92
N ARG A 129 -4.78 3.88 3.89
CA ARG A 129 -4.59 5.33 4.08
C ARG A 129 -5.75 5.98 4.83
N ALA A 130 -6.95 5.43 4.74
CA ALA A 130 -8.10 5.92 5.50
C ALA A 130 -7.98 5.59 6.99
N THR A 131 -7.47 4.40 7.35
CA THR A 131 -7.27 4.03 8.76
C THR A 131 -6.32 4.99 9.48
N ALA A 132 -5.23 5.40 8.82
CA ALA A 132 -4.26 6.38 9.30
C ALA A 132 -4.86 7.76 9.66
N ARG A 133 -6.04 8.11 9.12
CA ARG A 133 -6.72 9.38 9.41
C ARG A 133 -7.74 9.28 10.55
N LEU A 134 -8.10 8.06 10.93
CA LEU A 134 -9.20 7.80 11.87
C LEU A 134 -8.71 7.46 13.27
N LEU A 135 -7.54 6.82 13.40
CA LEU A 135 -6.93 6.53 14.70
C LEU A 135 -5.42 6.79 14.65
N PRO A 136 -4.83 7.29 15.75
CA PRO A 136 -3.39 7.50 15.84
C PRO A 136 -2.63 6.17 15.88
N GLY A 137 -1.41 6.17 15.35
CA GLY A 137 -0.55 4.99 15.34
C GLY A 137 -0.80 4.05 14.15
N PHE A 138 -1.57 4.46 13.15
CA PHE A 138 -1.80 3.67 11.93
C PHE A 138 -1.15 4.30 10.69
N GLU A 139 -0.14 5.14 10.91
CA GLU A 139 0.52 5.91 9.88
C GLU A 139 1.19 5.01 8.84
N LEU A 140 1.05 5.40 7.57
CA LEU A 140 1.72 4.75 6.45
C LEU A 140 2.77 5.68 5.87
N ILE A 141 3.81 5.10 5.31
CA ILE A 141 4.78 5.84 4.52
C ILE A 141 4.11 6.27 3.21
N ASP A 142 3.99 7.58 2.99
CA ASP A 142 3.51 8.11 1.72
C ASP A 142 4.64 8.18 0.68
N PHE A 143 4.72 7.17 -0.18
CA PHE A 143 5.64 7.14 -1.30
C PHE A 143 5.26 8.08 -2.45
N GLY A 144 4.13 8.79 -2.38
CA GLY A 144 3.77 9.83 -3.35
C GLY A 144 4.77 11.00 -3.38
N GLN A 145 5.53 11.18 -2.29
CA GLN A 145 6.62 12.16 -2.21
C GLN A 145 8.01 11.56 -2.50
N ALA A 146 8.10 10.27 -2.82
CA ALA A 146 9.38 9.66 -3.18
C ALA A 146 9.87 10.17 -4.55
N CYS A 147 11.19 10.19 -4.74
CA CYS A 147 11.82 10.63 -6.00
C CYS A 147 11.21 9.93 -7.23
N CYS A 148 10.97 8.61 -7.14
CA CYS A 148 10.37 7.85 -8.23
C CYS A 148 8.95 8.32 -8.61
N ALA A 149 8.15 8.81 -7.66
CA ALA A 149 6.80 9.31 -7.92
C ALA A 149 6.81 10.63 -8.72
N ALA A 150 7.82 11.48 -8.54
CA ALA A 150 8.00 12.72 -9.31
C ALA A 150 8.28 12.45 -10.81
N HIS A 151 8.70 11.24 -11.16
CA HIS A 151 8.99 10.82 -12.52
C HIS A 151 7.87 9.97 -13.15
N ALA A 152 6.77 9.73 -12.44
CA ALA A 152 5.65 8.99 -13.00
C ALA A 152 5.04 9.77 -14.18
N PRO A 153 4.84 9.12 -15.36
CA PRO A 153 4.16 9.76 -16.49
C PRO A 153 2.78 10.25 -16.05
N ARG A 154 2.47 11.53 -16.29
CA ARG A 154 1.14 12.08 -16.04
C ARG A 154 0.16 11.39 -17.00
N LEU A 155 -0.62 10.44 -16.50
CA LEU A 155 -1.70 9.85 -17.26
C LEU A 155 -2.78 10.93 -17.51
N PRO A 156 -3.31 11.07 -18.74
CA PRO A 156 -4.37 12.02 -19.02
C PRO A 156 -5.58 11.76 -18.10
N GLY A 157 -6.00 12.78 -17.34
CA GLY A 157 -7.19 12.71 -16.47
C GLY A 157 -6.93 12.59 -14.97
N GLN A 158 -5.68 12.53 -14.50
CA GLN A 158 -5.38 12.60 -13.06
C GLN A 158 -4.91 14.01 -12.67
N GLY A 159 -5.87 14.89 -12.35
CA GLY A 159 -5.59 16.18 -11.73
C GLY A 159 -5.11 15.97 -10.29
N ILE A 160 -3.81 16.13 -10.05
CA ILE A 160 -3.29 16.35 -8.71
C ILE A 160 -3.22 17.87 -8.55
N GLU A 161 -4.10 18.44 -7.72
CA GLU A 161 -3.92 19.81 -7.22
C GLU A 161 -2.60 19.88 -6.47
N SER A 162 -1.56 20.31 -7.18
CA SER A 162 -0.29 20.65 -6.58
C SER A 162 -0.48 21.97 -5.84
N ASN A 163 -0.53 21.91 -4.51
CA ASN A 163 -0.47 23.08 -3.65
C ASN A 163 0.86 23.80 -3.89
N SER A 164 0.85 24.76 -4.82
CA SER A 164 1.97 25.64 -5.13
C SER A 164 2.21 26.56 -3.94
N ARG A 165 3.06 26.14 -2.99
CA ARG A 165 3.80 27.11 -2.19
C ARG A 165 4.70 27.88 -3.15
N LYS A 166 4.41 29.17 -3.29
CA LYS A 166 5.19 30.15 -4.05
C LYS A 166 6.68 29.96 -3.75
N SER A 167 7.43 29.48 -4.73
CA SER A 167 8.89 29.56 -4.69
C SER A 167 9.27 31.03 -4.83
N VAL A 168 9.98 31.53 -3.82
CA VAL A 168 10.68 32.81 -3.91
C VAL A 168 11.73 32.64 -4.99
N SER A 169 11.60 33.44 -6.06
CA SER A 169 12.53 33.50 -7.18
C SER A 169 13.87 34.07 -6.74
N GLY A 170 14.95 33.41 -7.15
CA GLY A 170 16.28 34.03 -7.13
C GLY A 170 17.45 33.05 -7.03
N PHE A 171 17.77 32.35 -8.12
CA PHE A 171 19.16 31.91 -8.36
C PHE A 171 19.46 32.04 -9.87
N PRO A 172 20.50 32.82 -10.27
CA PRO A 172 20.80 33.06 -11.66
C PRO A 172 21.50 31.85 -12.29
N SER A 173 21.18 31.61 -13.55
CA SER A 173 21.81 30.61 -14.40
C SER A 173 23.27 30.95 -14.68
N GLY A 174 24.11 29.92 -14.65
CA GLY A 174 25.33 29.87 -15.47
C GLY A 174 26.59 29.52 -14.70
N ILE A 175 26.98 28.25 -14.74
CA ILE A 175 28.39 27.86 -14.93
C ILE A 175 28.42 26.54 -15.72
N ALA A 176 28.95 26.60 -16.94
CA ALA A 176 29.29 25.43 -17.73
C ALA A 176 30.42 24.65 -17.03
N SER A 177 30.27 23.34 -16.87
CA SER A 177 31.36 22.46 -16.46
C SER A 177 31.50 21.32 -17.45
N THR A 178 32.38 21.52 -18.43
CA THR A 178 32.98 20.46 -19.24
C THR A 178 33.80 19.53 -18.34
N ARG A 179 33.37 18.28 -18.15
CA ARG A 179 34.28 17.19 -17.77
C ARG A 179 34.09 16.00 -18.69
N ARG A 180 35.02 15.92 -19.64
CA ARG A 180 35.40 14.76 -20.43
C ARG A 180 35.82 13.64 -19.46
N TRP A 181 35.13 12.51 -19.48
CA TRP A 181 35.55 11.30 -18.78
C TRP A 181 36.48 10.50 -19.71
N SER A 182 37.73 10.34 -19.29
CA SER A 182 38.70 9.40 -19.84
C SER A 182 39.39 8.70 -18.67
N GLY A 183 39.25 7.39 -18.54
CA GLY A 183 39.96 6.62 -17.52
C GLY A 183 39.37 5.24 -17.20
N SER A 184 39.71 4.28 -18.05
CA SER A 184 40.04 2.83 -17.88
C SER A 184 39.48 1.95 -16.72
N PRO A 185 39.35 0.63 -16.96
CA PRO A 185 38.77 -0.35 -16.02
C PRO A 185 39.81 -0.98 -15.08
N PHE A 186 39.35 -1.54 -13.96
CA PHE A 186 40.14 -2.30 -12.98
C PHE A 186 39.26 -3.36 -12.29
N PRO A 187 39.88 -4.37 -11.68
CA PRO A 187 40.38 -5.60 -12.28
C PRO A 187 39.38 -6.77 -12.22
#